data_AF-A0A922Z4J8-F1
#
_entry.id   AF-A0A922Z4J8-F1
#
_cell.length_a   1.000
_cell.length_b   1.000
_cell.length_c   1.000
_cell.angle_alpha   90.00
_cell.angle_beta   90.00
_cell.angle_gamma   90.00
#
_symmetry.space_group_name_H-M   'P 1'
#
loop_
_entity.id
_entity.type
_entity.pdbx_description
1 polymer ?
#
loop_
_entity_poly.entity_id
_entity_poly.type
_entity_poly.pdbx_seq_one_letter_code
_entity_poly.pdbx_strand_id
1 'polypeptide(L)'
;MLLVSGFLTGPKKERSKMKLKHMLVLASAVVFVSSAQAVTIATHQDPSSGSPTVFSIDVANSVVNAGWTNPGLTLSVPIASGTYSNVFMAMSPVAILSTNTVGLFTIHTLGAGEIRYYDSDFNNPLFQINFGSASVIEPVAASASDFTANNVSFSGSAIAAYAGLLTSEVVNYSFANPSITGGVSSYTASMTTSAEVVPEPATMAVLGLVAAAVARRRSRR
;
A
#
# COMPACT_ATOMS: atom_id res chain seq x y z
N MET A 1 55.04 43.75 -72.86
CA MET A 1 55.65 42.66 -73.67
C MET A 1 55.16 41.34 -73.07
N LEU A 2 54.48 40.50 -73.86
CA LEU A 2 54.04 39.08 -73.68
C LEU A 2 53.86 38.45 -72.26
N LEU A 3 53.00 37.45 -71.97
CA LEU A 3 51.76 36.80 -72.49
C LEU A 3 51.71 35.39 -71.81
N VAL A 4 50.51 34.85 -71.47
CA VAL A 4 50.24 33.40 -71.11
C VAL A 4 50.79 32.95 -69.72
N SER A 5 50.19 32.12 -68.83
CA SER A 5 48.95 31.28 -68.65
C SER A 5 48.66 31.12 -67.13
N GLY A 6 47.60 30.46 -66.60
CA GLY A 6 46.33 29.95 -67.18
C GLY A 6 45.71 28.71 -66.46
N PHE A 7 44.38 28.71 -66.32
CA PHE A 7 43.43 27.56 -66.25
C PHE A 7 43.10 26.79 -64.92
N LEU A 8 41.86 26.26 -64.89
CA LEU A 8 41.22 25.25 -64.00
C LEU A 8 40.54 25.65 -62.65
N THR A 9 39.33 26.19 -62.78
CA THR A 9 38.05 25.72 -62.17
C THR A 9 38.02 24.82 -60.91
N GLY A 10 37.17 25.20 -59.93
CA GLY A 10 36.55 24.25 -58.99
C GLY A 10 35.85 24.89 -57.76
N PRO A 11 34.51 24.81 -57.60
CA PRO A 11 33.80 25.43 -56.48
C PRO A 11 33.63 24.48 -55.28
N LYS A 12 33.88 24.95 -54.04
CA LYS A 12 33.49 24.22 -52.82
C LYS A 12 32.49 25.00 -51.97
N LYS A 13 31.23 24.62 -52.17
CA LYS A 13 30.02 25.07 -51.47
C LYS A 13 29.98 24.48 -50.05
N GLU A 14 30.58 25.16 -49.07
CA GLU A 14 30.52 24.73 -47.66
C GLU A 14 29.47 25.52 -46.86
N ARG A 15 28.20 25.14 -47.06
CA ARG A 15 27.10 25.48 -46.14
C ARG A 15 26.47 24.18 -45.62
N SER A 16 26.05 24.21 -44.36
CA SER A 16 25.21 23.19 -43.69
C SER A 16 25.88 21.88 -43.25
N LYS A 17 26.67 21.94 -42.16
CA LYS A 17 26.92 20.78 -41.26
C LYS A 17 26.74 21.09 -39.76
N MET A 18 26.13 22.21 -39.40
CA MET A 18 26.11 22.72 -38.02
C MET A 18 24.69 22.98 -37.46
N LYS A 19 23.72 22.11 -37.78
CA LYS A 19 22.39 22.09 -37.12
C LYS A 19 21.91 20.72 -36.63
N LEU A 20 22.56 19.61 -37.02
CA LEU A 20 22.04 18.26 -36.74
C LEU A 20 22.54 17.65 -35.41
N LYS A 21 23.75 18.00 -34.94
CA LYS A 21 24.34 17.38 -33.74
C LYS A 21 23.80 17.93 -32.41
N HIS A 22 23.36 19.18 -32.36
CA HIS A 22 22.84 19.81 -31.14
C HIS A 22 21.35 19.54 -30.87
N MET A 23 20.60 19.04 -31.87
CA MET A 23 19.18 18.72 -31.70
C MET A 23 18.92 17.29 -31.18
N LEU A 24 19.95 16.44 -31.13
CA LEU A 24 19.85 15.06 -30.64
C LEU A 24 20.06 14.92 -29.12
N VAL A 25 20.75 15.88 -28.49
CA VAL A 25 21.13 15.81 -27.06
C VAL A 25 19.98 16.24 -26.13
N LEU A 26 18.94 16.90 -26.64
CA LEU A 26 17.79 17.37 -25.85
C LEU A 26 16.65 16.34 -25.71
N ALA A 27 16.84 15.10 -26.20
CA ALA A 27 15.77 14.10 -26.33
C ALA A 27 15.84 12.93 -25.34
N SER A 28 16.79 12.94 -24.39
CA SER A 28 17.16 11.74 -23.62
C SER A 28 16.94 11.84 -22.10
N ALA A 29 16.26 12.87 -21.62
CA ALA A 29 15.84 13.01 -20.22
C ALA A 29 14.33 12.72 -20.06
N VAL A 30 13.87 11.55 -20.52
CA VAL A 30 12.58 11.01 -20.09
C VAL A 30 12.76 10.49 -18.67
N VAL A 31 12.59 11.38 -17.69
CA VAL A 31 12.44 10.99 -16.29
C VAL A 31 11.11 10.26 -16.18
N PHE A 32 11.17 8.93 -16.16
CA PHE A 32 10.00 8.09 -15.90
C PHE A 32 9.60 8.26 -14.43
N VAL A 33 8.78 9.27 -14.15
CA VAL A 33 8.08 9.39 -12.86
C VAL A 33 7.03 8.27 -12.82
N SER A 34 7.37 7.16 -12.19
CA SER A 34 6.38 6.15 -11.78
C SER A 34 5.47 6.78 -10.73
N SER A 35 4.23 7.08 -11.08
CA SER A 35 3.23 7.47 -10.10
C SER A 35 2.86 6.24 -9.27
N ALA A 36 3.41 6.13 -8.06
CA ALA A 36 2.82 5.27 -7.03
C ALA A 36 1.37 5.72 -6.81
N GLN A 37 0.46 4.76 -6.72
CA GLN A 37 -0.95 5.02 -6.41
C GLN A 37 -1.30 4.31 -5.11
N ALA A 38 -1.82 5.05 -4.14
CA ALA A 38 -2.38 4.48 -2.92
C ALA A 38 -3.70 3.79 -3.26
N VAL A 39 -3.80 2.50 -2.94
CA VAL A 39 -4.97 1.65 -3.21
C VAL A 39 -5.42 0.97 -1.92
N THR A 40 -6.73 0.92 -1.69
CA THR A 40 -7.32 0.14 -0.60
C THR A 40 -7.17 -1.35 -0.89
N ILE A 41 -6.41 -2.06 -0.06
CA ILE A 41 -6.10 -3.49 -0.25
C ILE A 41 -7.27 -4.34 0.23
N ALA A 42 -7.67 -4.14 1.48
CA ALA A 42 -8.80 -4.81 2.11
C ALA A 42 -9.50 -3.90 3.13
N THR A 43 -10.79 -4.14 3.32
CA THR A 43 -11.58 -3.58 4.42
C THR A 43 -12.28 -4.70 5.17
N HIS A 44 -12.44 -4.53 6.48
CA HIS A 44 -13.23 -5.42 7.31
C HIS A 44 -14.27 -4.59 8.06
N GLN A 45 -15.50 -5.10 8.12
CA GLN A 45 -16.58 -4.54 8.91
C GLN A 45 -17.17 -5.62 9.81
N ASP A 46 -17.31 -5.31 11.09
CA ASP A 46 -17.97 -6.17 12.07
C ASP A 46 -19.50 -6.18 11.87
N PRO A 47 -20.18 -7.31 12.13
CA PRO A 47 -21.63 -7.33 12.10
C PRO A 47 -22.19 -6.64 13.35
N SER A 48 -22.86 -5.51 13.15
CA SER A 48 -23.37 -4.59 14.19
C SER A 48 -24.41 -5.18 15.16
N SER A 49 -24.80 -6.44 14.99
CA SER A 49 -25.84 -7.12 15.77
C SER A 49 -25.30 -7.83 17.02
N GLY A 50 -24.78 -7.05 17.98
CA GLY A 50 -24.66 -7.47 19.39
C GLY A 50 -23.85 -8.74 19.68
N SER A 51 -22.83 -9.05 18.87
CA SER A 51 -21.94 -10.21 19.01
C SER A 51 -20.46 -9.77 19.15
N PRO A 52 -19.53 -10.66 19.50
CA PRO A 52 -18.42 -10.35 20.42
C PRO A 52 -17.41 -9.34 19.90
N THR A 53 -16.79 -8.63 20.83
CA THR A 53 -15.72 -7.68 20.60
C THR A 53 -14.56 -8.31 19.81
N VAL A 54 -14.20 -7.69 18.68
CA VAL A 54 -13.12 -8.12 17.78
C VAL A 54 -11.74 -7.90 18.42
N PHE A 55 -11.56 -6.83 19.21
CA PHE A 55 -10.33 -6.51 19.94
C PHE A 55 -10.56 -6.53 21.45
N SER A 56 -9.52 -6.88 22.20
CA SER A 56 -9.46 -6.81 23.65
C SER A 56 -8.07 -6.39 24.12
N ILE A 57 -8.02 -5.51 25.11
CA ILE A 57 -6.82 -4.96 25.73
C ILE A 57 -6.87 -5.37 27.20
N ASP A 58 -5.88 -6.14 27.61
CA ASP A 58 -5.70 -6.59 28.99
C ASP A 58 -4.41 -5.95 29.52
N VAL A 59 -4.58 -4.80 30.16
CA VAL A 59 -3.47 -4.04 30.74
C VAL A 59 -2.85 -4.78 31.94
N ALA A 60 -3.63 -5.59 32.66
CA ALA A 60 -3.15 -6.35 33.82
C ALA A 60 -2.18 -7.48 33.41
N ASN A 61 -2.49 -8.17 32.31
CA ASN A 61 -1.60 -9.17 31.70
C ASN A 61 -0.66 -8.58 30.64
N SER A 62 -0.72 -7.27 30.39
CA SER A 62 0.09 -6.54 29.40
C SER A 62 0.01 -7.10 27.98
N VAL A 63 -1.19 -7.46 27.52
CA VAL A 63 -1.43 -8.02 26.18
C VAL A 63 -2.61 -7.39 25.47
N VAL A 64 -2.52 -7.32 24.14
CA VAL A 64 -3.66 -7.05 23.24
C VAL A 64 -3.94 -8.30 22.43
N ASN A 65 -5.21 -8.70 22.38
CA ASN A 65 -5.70 -9.84 21.62
C ASN A 65 -6.78 -9.38 20.65
N ALA A 66 -6.91 -10.07 19.52
CA ALA A 66 -8.01 -9.86 18.59
C ALA A 66 -8.43 -11.18 17.96
N GLY A 67 -9.72 -11.32 17.70
CA GLY A 67 -10.25 -12.54 17.12
C GLY A 67 -11.75 -12.50 16.93
N TRP A 68 -12.23 -13.29 15.98
CA TRP A 68 -13.63 -13.44 15.68
C TRP A 68 -13.91 -14.84 15.13
N THR A 69 -14.77 -15.58 15.81
CA THR A 69 -15.11 -16.99 15.50
C THR A 69 -16.57 -17.18 15.09
N ASN A 70 -17.38 -16.13 15.07
CA ASN A 70 -18.81 -16.22 14.80
C ASN A 70 -19.12 -16.02 13.29
N PRO A 71 -20.31 -16.40 12.80
CA PRO A 71 -20.77 -15.96 11.49
C PRO A 71 -20.94 -14.43 11.41
N GLY A 72 -20.99 -13.88 10.19
CA GLY A 72 -21.34 -12.49 9.91
C GLY A 72 -20.19 -11.52 9.63
N LEU A 73 -18.94 -11.87 9.95
CA LEU A 73 -17.78 -11.03 9.59
C LEU A 73 -17.59 -10.99 8.08
N THR A 74 -17.33 -9.82 7.52
CA THR A 74 -17.09 -9.64 6.07
C THR A 74 -15.75 -8.97 5.82
N LEU A 75 -14.95 -9.58 4.94
CA LEU A 75 -13.71 -9.04 4.41
C LEU A 75 -13.92 -8.71 2.93
N SER A 76 -13.83 -7.43 2.57
CA SER A 76 -13.73 -7.02 1.17
C SER A 76 -12.27 -6.83 0.79
N VAL A 77 -11.89 -7.24 -0.42
CA VAL A 77 -10.53 -7.09 -0.96
C VAL A 77 -10.65 -6.36 -2.31
N PRO A 78 -10.85 -5.03 -2.32
CA PRO A 78 -11.20 -4.29 -3.54
C PRO A 78 -10.16 -4.41 -4.65
N ILE A 79 -8.86 -4.46 -4.29
CA ILE A 79 -7.78 -4.65 -5.27
C ILE A 79 -7.89 -5.96 -6.05
N ALA A 80 -8.46 -7.01 -5.46
CA ALA A 80 -8.73 -8.29 -6.11
C ALA A 80 -10.20 -8.43 -6.60
N SER A 81 -11.03 -7.40 -6.43
CA SER A 81 -12.50 -7.45 -6.61
C SER A 81 -13.18 -8.57 -5.81
N GLY A 82 -12.57 -9.01 -4.70
CA GLY A 82 -13.08 -10.09 -3.86
C GLY A 82 -13.94 -9.59 -2.70
N THR A 83 -14.91 -10.38 -2.27
CA THR A 83 -15.62 -10.19 -0.99
C THR A 83 -15.92 -11.55 -0.39
N TYR A 84 -15.52 -11.73 0.87
CA TYR A 84 -15.58 -12.98 1.61
C TYR A 84 -16.46 -12.76 2.85
N SER A 85 -17.47 -13.61 3.03
CA SER A 85 -18.46 -13.52 4.11
C SER A 85 -18.33 -14.68 5.07
N ASN A 86 -18.62 -14.45 6.35
CA ASN A 86 -18.39 -15.41 7.45
C ASN A 86 -16.91 -15.78 7.64
N VAL A 87 -16.01 -14.81 7.39
CA VAL A 87 -14.57 -15.02 7.62
C VAL A 87 -14.27 -15.12 9.12
N PHE A 88 -13.27 -15.91 9.47
CA PHE A 88 -12.73 -15.95 10.83
C PHE A 88 -11.53 -15.02 10.93
N MET A 89 -11.35 -14.36 12.07
CA MET A 89 -10.18 -13.52 12.36
C MET A 89 -9.44 -14.08 13.57
N ALA A 90 -8.11 -14.08 13.53
CA ALA A 90 -7.26 -14.40 14.68
C ALA A 90 -6.02 -13.51 14.72
N MET A 91 -5.68 -13.02 15.91
CA MET A 91 -4.43 -12.36 16.25
C MET A 91 -3.84 -13.09 17.46
N SER A 92 -2.59 -13.53 17.36
CA SER A 92 -1.87 -14.06 18.52
C SER A 92 -1.69 -12.94 19.57
N PRO A 93 -1.63 -13.25 20.88
CA PRO A 93 -1.44 -12.24 21.92
C PRO A 93 -0.19 -11.39 21.66
N VAL A 94 -0.37 -10.07 21.55
CA VAL A 94 0.74 -9.12 21.32
C VAL A 94 1.03 -8.37 22.62
N ALA A 95 2.29 -8.40 23.05
CA ALA A 95 2.72 -7.74 24.28
C ALA A 95 2.64 -6.21 24.17
N ILE A 96 2.13 -5.57 25.22
CA ILE A 96 2.25 -4.14 25.47
C ILE A 96 3.67 -3.87 25.98
N LEU A 97 4.47 -3.16 25.19
CA LEU A 97 5.87 -2.83 25.51
C LEU A 97 6.00 -1.56 26.35
N SER A 98 5.12 -0.60 26.15
CA SER A 98 5.05 0.62 26.96
C SER A 98 3.66 1.24 26.92
N THR A 99 3.26 1.85 28.04
CA THR A 99 2.03 2.63 28.16
C THR A 99 2.41 4.09 28.42
N ASN A 100 1.91 5.01 27.60
CA ASN A 100 2.14 6.45 27.72
C ASN A 100 0.79 7.17 27.82
N THR A 101 0.62 8.02 28.84
CA THR A 101 -0.60 8.83 28.99
C THR A 101 -0.33 10.25 28.50
N VAL A 102 -1.12 10.71 27.52
CA VAL A 102 -0.99 12.03 26.91
C VAL A 102 -2.30 12.78 27.05
N GLY A 103 -2.38 13.68 28.05
CA GLY A 103 -3.60 14.40 28.37
C GLY A 103 -4.69 13.45 28.87
N LEU A 104 -5.77 13.33 28.09
CA LEU A 104 -6.90 12.42 28.38
C LEU A 104 -6.77 11.05 27.67
N PHE A 105 -5.71 10.78 26.93
CA PHE A 105 -5.57 9.54 26.17
C PHE A 105 -4.49 8.63 26.75
N THR A 106 -4.74 7.32 26.77
CA THR A 106 -3.74 6.30 27.06
C THR A 106 -3.33 5.64 25.76
N ILE A 107 -2.02 5.59 25.50
CA ILE A 107 -1.42 5.07 24.29
C ILE A 107 -0.55 3.87 24.66
N HIS A 108 -0.91 2.69 24.17
CA HIS A 108 -0.16 1.45 24.32
C HIS A 108 0.68 1.18 23.07
N THR A 109 1.99 1.11 23.23
CA THR A 109 2.90 0.66 22.18
C THR A 109 3.04 -0.85 22.27
N LEU A 110 2.77 -1.53 21.16
CA LEU A 110 2.76 -2.99 21.04
C LEU A 110 4.00 -3.49 20.30
N GLY A 111 4.41 -4.72 20.61
CA GLY A 111 5.44 -5.43 19.86
C GLY A 111 5.02 -5.86 18.46
N ALA A 112 5.86 -6.65 17.82
CA ALA A 112 5.53 -7.30 16.56
C ALA A 112 4.39 -8.30 16.72
N GLY A 113 3.59 -8.47 15.68
CA GLY A 113 2.42 -9.35 15.69
C GLY A 113 1.89 -9.63 14.30
N GLU A 114 0.85 -10.45 14.24
CA GLU A 114 0.18 -10.84 13.01
C GLU A 114 -1.33 -10.98 13.21
N ILE A 115 -2.10 -10.51 12.23
CA ILE A 115 -3.54 -10.71 12.14
C ILE A 115 -3.81 -11.54 10.88
N ARG A 116 -4.58 -12.62 11.04
CA ARG A 116 -4.97 -13.52 9.94
C ARG A 116 -6.48 -13.56 9.79
N TYR A 117 -6.93 -13.56 8.55
CA TYR A 117 -8.30 -13.80 8.12
C TYR A 117 -8.38 -15.12 7.37
N TYR A 118 -9.36 -15.94 7.72
CA TYR A 118 -9.58 -17.27 7.15
C TYR A 118 -10.99 -17.39 6.57
N ASP A 119 -11.14 -18.28 5.58
CA ASP A 119 -12.42 -18.89 5.23
C ASP A 119 -12.60 -20.16 6.11
N SER A 120 -13.42 -21.10 5.66
CA SER A 120 -13.55 -22.47 6.12
C SER A 120 -12.24 -23.28 6.24
N ASP A 121 -11.13 -22.87 5.60
CA ASP A 121 -9.81 -23.47 5.79
C ASP A 121 -8.90 -22.60 6.70
N PHE A 122 -8.65 -23.09 7.92
CA PHE A 122 -7.77 -22.47 8.91
C PHE A 122 -6.26 -22.65 8.62
N ASN A 123 -5.88 -23.45 7.63
CA ASN A 123 -4.47 -23.69 7.28
C ASN A 123 -3.94 -22.69 6.25
N ASN A 124 -4.83 -22.04 5.49
CA ASN A 124 -4.47 -21.14 4.40
C ASN A 124 -5.23 -19.80 4.54
N PRO A 125 -4.62 -18.75 5.13
CA PRO A 125 -5.29 -17.48 5.31
C PRO A 125 -5.67 -16.83 3.97
N LEU A 126 -6.88 -16.30 3.90
CA LEU A 126 -7.33 -15.42 2.82
C LEU A 126 -6.47 -14.16 2.77
N PHE A 127 -6.24 -13.56 3.93
CA PHE A 127 -5.49 -12.33 4.09
C PHE A 127 -4.72 -12.35 5.42
N GLN A 128 -3.45 -11.99 5.41
CA GLN A 128 -2.59 -11.93 6.57
C GLN A 128 -1.83 -10.60 6.59
N ILE A 129 -1.88 -9.95 7.74
CA ILE A 129 -1.23 -8.69 8.05
C ILE A 129 -0.13 -8.98 9.07
N ASN A 130 1.13 -8.81 8.70
CA ASN A 130 2.25 -8.87 9.64
C ASN A 130 2.70 -7.45 9.96
N PHE A 131 3.05 -7.16 11.22
CA PHE A 131 3.56 -5.84 11.61
C PHE A 131 4.74 -5.93 12.58
N GLY A 132 5.69 -5.01 12.46
CA GLY A 132 6.86 -4.94 13.34
C GLY A 132 6.58 -4.26 14.69
N SER A 133 5.60 -3.36 14.74
CA SER A 133 5.07 -2.77 15.98
C SER A 133 3.69 -2.17 15.73
N ALA A 134 2.94 -1.86 16.78
CA ALA A 134 1.69 -1.12 16.66
C ALA A 134 1.49 -0.13 17.81
N SER A 135 0.54 0.79 17.63
CA SER A 135 0.06 1.72 18.64
C SER A 135 -1.44 1.52 18.79
N VAL A 136 -1.92 1.44 20.02
CA VAL A 136 -3.35 1.44 20.36
C VAL A 136 -3.65 2.63 21.24
N ILE A 137 -4.63 3.44 20.84
CA ILE A 137 -5.13 4.54 21.65
C ILE A 137 -6.44 4.08 22.31
N GLU A 138 -6.46 3.99 23.63
CA GLU A 138 -7.71 3.70 24.37
C GLU A 138 -8.62 4.95 24.43
N PRO A 139 -9.95 4.78 24.30
CA PRO A 139 -10.90 5.87 24.41
C PRO A 139 -11.06 6.30 25.86
N VAL A 140 -11.06 7.61 26.07
CA VAL A 140 -11.74 8.21 27.22
C VAL A 140 -13.01 8.88 26.72
N ALA A 141 -14.14 8.19 26.95
CA ALA A 141 -15.47 8.46 26.38
C ALA A 141 -15.54 8.32 24.84
N ALA A 142 -16.63 8.82 24.23
CA ALA A 142 -17.07 8.53 22.85
C ALA A 142 -16.22 9.19 21.73
N SER A 143 -14.90 9.16 21.87
CA SER A 143 -13.94 9.58 20.83
C SER A 143 -13.38 8.37 20.08
N ALA A 144 -12.88 8.60 18.86
CA ALA A 144 -12.22 7.57 18.07
C ALA A 144 -11.07 6.92 18.84
N SER A 145 -10.90 5.62 18.65
CA SER A 145 -9.86 4.82 19.27
C SER A 145 -9.32 3.90 18.22
N ASP A 146 -8.02 4.05 17.94
CA ASP A 146 -7.43 3.51 16.73
C ASP A 146 -6.26 2.60 17.10
N PHE A 147 -6.19 1.47 16.41
CA PHE A 147 -4.99 0.66 16.27
C PHE A 147 -4.32 1.06 14.96
N THR A 148 -3.06 1.46 15.03
CA THR A 148 -2.22 1.78 13.86
C THR A 148 -0.97 0.94 13.93
N ALA A 149 -0.66 0.15 12.90
CA ALA A 149 0.56 -0.64 12.85
C ALA A 149 1.64 -0.03 11.95
N ASN A 150 2.89 -0.36 12.26
CA ASN A 150 4.10 0.12 11.59
C ASN A 150 4.93 -1.07 11.08
N ASN A 151 5.69 -0.83 10.00
CA ASN A 151 6.44 -1.87 9.28
C ASN A 151 5.52 -3.07 8.95
N VAL A 152 4.46 -2.76 8.19
CA VAL A 152 3.40 -3.68 7.83
C VAL A 152 3.79 -4.43 6.56
N SER A 153 3.34 -5.67 6.41
CA SER A 153 3.34 -6.37 5.11
C SER A 153 2.06 -7.20 4.96
N PHE A 154 1.54 -7.25 3.74
CA PHE A 154 0.33 -7.99 3.42
C PHE A 154 0.65 -9.28 2.65
N SER A 155 -0.04 -10.36 2.99
CA SER A 155 0.05 -11.66 2.31
C SER A 155 -1.30 -12.39 2.36
N GLY A 156 -1.37 -13.60 1.80
CA GLY A 156 -2.59 -14.43 1.79
C GLY A 156 -3.13 -14.68 0.37
N SER A 157 -3.99 -15.69 0.26
CA SER A 157 -4.49 -16.18 -1.03
C SER A 157 -5.33 -15.16 -1.81
N ALA A 158 -6.05 -14.27 -1.13
CA ALA A 158 -6.90 -13.24 -1.76
C ALA A 158 -6.10 -12.14 -2.48
N ILE A 159 -4.82 -11.94 -2.15
CA ILE A 159 -3.95 -10.93 -2.77
C ILE A 159 -2.69 -11.53 -3.42
N ALA A 160 -2.66 -12.85 -3.66
CA ALA A 160 -1.48 -13.55 -4.16
C ALA A 160 -0.93 -12.99 -5.48
N ALA A 161 -1.78 -12.46 -6.36
CA ALA A 161 -1.38 -11.81 -7.62
C ALA A 161 -0.63 -10.47 -7.42
N TYR A 162 -0.75 -9.85 -6.24
CA TYR A 162 -0.12 -8.57 -5.89
C TYR A 162 1.10 -8.74 -4.96
N ALA A 163 1.47 -9.98 -4.62
CA ALA A 163 2.60 -10.27 -3.75
C ALA A 163 3.90 -9.69 -4.33
N GLY A 164 4.57 -8.82 -3.57
CA GLY A 164 5.79 -8.12 -4.00
C GLY A 164 5.58 -6.90 -4.92
N LEU A 165 4.33 -6.54 -5.24
CA LEU A 165 3.97 -5.28 -5.92
C LEU A 165 3.48 -4.20 -4.96
N LEU A 166 3.10 -4.59 -3.74
CA LEU A 166 2.70 -3.70 -2.66
C LEU A 166 3.93 -3.12 -1.97
N THR A 167 3.85 -1.84 -1.64
CA THR A 167 4.86 -1.08 -0.90
C THR A 167 4.16 -0.07 0.01
N SER A 168 4.85 0.48 1.01
CA SER A 168 4.29 1.50 1.91
C SER A 168 2.97 1.06 2.57
N GLU A 169 2.89 -0.21 2.99
CA GLU A 169 1.70 -0.78 3.60
C GLU A 169 1.32 -0.10 4.92
N VAL A 170 0.04 0.23 5.06
CA VAL A 170 -0.57 0.83 6.25
C VAL A 170 -1.84 0.08 6.60
N VAL A 171 -2.00 -0.26 7.88
CA VAL A 171 -3.26 -0.76 8.45
C VAL A 171 -3.72 0.15 9.58
N ASN A 172 -5.00 0.49 9.56
CA ASN A 172 -5.68 1.10 10.69
C ASN A 172 -6.95 0.29 11.00
N TYR A 173 -7.19 0.06 12.29
CA TYR A 173 -8.50 -0.32 12.79
C TYR A 173 -9.06 0.83 13.62
N SER A 174 -10.34 1.15 13.44
CA SER A 174 -11.05 2.10 14.29
C SER A 174 -12.08 1.35 15.13
N PHE A 175 -12.07 1.61 16.43
CA PHE A 175 -12.81 0.90 17.46
C PHE A 175 -14.11 1.61 17.83
N ALA A 176 -15.12 0.82 18.18
CA ALA A 176 -16.41 1.28 18.65
C ALA A 176 -16.94 0.37 19.79
N ASN A 177 -18.06 0.77 20.38
CA ASN A 177 -18.81 0.01 21.38
C ASN A 177 -17.94 -0.57 22.52
N PRO A 178 -17.18 0.27 23.26
CA PRO A 178 -16.32 -0.20 24.34
C PRO A 178 -17.12 -0.90 25.44
N SER A 179 -16.65 -2.08 25.83
CA SER A 179 -17.17 -2.86 26.96
C SER A 179 -16.01 -3.25 27.87
N ILE A 180 -16.13 -2.98 29.17
CA ILE A 180 -15.09 -3.30 30.15
C ILE A 180 -15.61 -4.40 31.07
N THR A 181 -14.94 -5.56 31.07
CA THR A 181 -15.31 -6.71 31.92
C THR A 181 -14.07 -7.27 32.58
N GLY A 182 -14.06 -7.34 33.92
CA GLY A 182 -12.94 -7.92 34.68
C GLY A 182 -11.60 -7.18 34.56
N GLY A 183 -11.60 -5.91 34.11
CA GLY A 183 -10.38 -5.15 33.82
C GLY A 183 -9.85 -5.30 32.39
N VAL A 184 -10.51 -6.09 31.54
CA VAL A 184 -10.24 -6.17 30.11
C VAL A 184 -11.15 -5.19 29.37
N SER A 185 -10.56 -4.31 28.57
CA SER A 185 -11.27 -3.36 27.70
C SER A 185 -11.44 -3.98 26.31
N SER A 186 -12.67 -4.11 25.85
CA SER A 186 -12.97 -4.85 24.62
C SER A 186 -13.88 -4.04 23.67
N TYR A 187 -13.65 -4.17 22.37
CA TYR A 187 -14.18 -3.28 21.33
C TYR A 187 -14.69 -4.02 20.11
N THR A 188 -15.73 -3.48 19.46
CA THR A 188 -15.95 -3.77 18.03
C THR A 188 -14.96 -2.97 17.19
N ALA A 189 -14.62 -3.42 15.99
CA ALA A 189 -13.60 -2.78 15.18
C ALA A 189 -13.92 -2.86 13.69
N SER A 190 -13.62 -1.78 12.96
CA SER A 190 -13.60 -1.77 11.49
C SER A 190 -12.16 -1.56 11.00
N MET A 191 -11.78 -2.17 9.88
CA MET A 191 -10.43 -2.11 9.33
C MET A 191 -10.41 -1.43 7.98
N THR A 192 -9.40 -0.58 7.76
CA THR A 192 -8.97 -0.17 6.42
C THR A 192 -7.48 -0.44 6.25
N THR A 193 -7.11 -1.13 5.17
CA THR A 193 -5.71 -1.32 4.75
C THR A 193 -5.46 -0.63 3.42
N SER A 194 -4.30 -0.01 3.29
CA SER A 194 -3.87 0.68 2.07
C SER A 194 -2.40 0.40 1.80
N ALA A 195 -2.02 0.33 0.53
CA ALA A 195 -0.63 0.27 0.11
C ALA A 195 -0.43 1.07 -1.18
N GLU A 196 0.81 1.44 -1.46
CA GLU A 196 1.24 1.96 -2.74
C GLU A 196 1.50 0.81 -3.71
N VAL A 197 0.83 0.83 -4.86
CA VAL A 197 1.06 -0.13 -5.95
C VAL A 197 2.00 0.50 -6.97
N VAL A 198 3.12 -0.17 -7.25
CA VAL A 198 4.07 0.25 -8.29
C VAL A 198 3.67 -0.37 -9.64
N PRO A 199 3.44 0.42 -10.70
CA PRO A 199 3.07 -0.12 -12.01
C PRO A 199 4.13 -1.06 -12.58
N GLU A 200 3.69 -2.20 -13.13
CA GLU A 200 4.59 -3.21 -13.69
C GLU A 200 5.53 -2.66 -14.77
N PRO A 201 6.82 -3.07 -14.80
CA PRO A 201 7.77 -2.63 -15.81
C PRO A 201 7.32 -2.88 -17.26
N ALA A 202 6.54 -3.94 -17.51
CA ALA A 202 5.99 -4.25 -18.82
C ALA A 202 5.00 -3.18 -19.32
N THR A 203 4.07 -2.75 -18.46
CA THR A 203 3.10 -1.69 -18.78
C THR A 203 3.79 -0.36 -19.07
N MET A 204 4.84 -0.05 -18.30
CA MET A 204 5.69 1.12 -18.53
C MET A 204 6.47 1.03 -19.85
N ALA A 205 6.99 -0.15 -20.21
CA ALA A 205 7.67 -0.38 -21.49
C ALA A 205 6.71 -0.21 -22.69
N VAL A 206 5.48 -0.72 -22.60
CA VAL A 206 4.45 -0.55 -23.64
C VAL A 206 4.07 0.93 -23.79
N LEU A 207 3.86 1.67 -22.70
CA LEU A 207 3.63 3.12 -22.73
C LEU A 207 4.78 3.89 -23.38
N GLY A 208 6.03 3.54 -23.04
CA GLY A 208 7.22 4.11 -23.67
C GLY A 208 7.30 3.85 -25.18
N LEU A 209 6.99 2.62 -25.62
CA LEU A 209 6.94 2.25 -27.03
C LEU A 209 5.82 2.97 -27.80
N VAL A 210 4.64 3.12 -27.19
CA VAL A 210 3.52 3.88 -27.78
C VAL A 210 3.88 5.37 -27.92
N ALA A 211 4.46 5.98 -26.88
CA ALA A 211 4.92 7.37 -26.94
C ALA A 211 5.98 7.59 -28.03
N ALA A 212 6.97 6.68 -28.13
CA ALA A 212 7.99 6.72 -29.17
C ALA A 212 7.40 6.54 -30.59
N ALA A 213 6.41 5.66 -30.76
CA ALA A 213 5.72 5.47 -32.04
C ALA A 213 4.92 6.72 -32.47
N VAL A 214 4.23 7.38 -31.53
CA VAL A 214 3.52 8.64 -31.78
C VAL A 214 4.50 9.77 -32.14
N ALA A 215 5.59 9.92 -31.41
CA ALA A 215 6.64 10.90 -31.72
C ALA A 215 7.24 10.69 -33.12
N ARG A 216 7.58 9.44 -33.45
CA ARG A 216 8.10 9.05 -34.78
C ARG A 216 7.09 9.35 -35.89
N ARG A 217 5.79 9.17 -35.66
CA ARG A 217 4.72 9.52 -36.62
C ARG A 217 4.57 11.02 -36.80
N ARG A 218 4.75 11.81 -35.72
CA ARG A 218 4.66 13.28 -35.76
C ARG A 218 5.86 13.94 -36.45
N SER A 219 7.04 13.31 -36.41
CA SER A 219 8.25 13.76 -37.14
C SER A 219 8.28 13.43 -38.65
N ARG A 220 7.22 12.76 -39.16
CA ARG A 220 7.07 12.34 -40.58
C ARG A 220 5.91 13.03 -41.29
N ARG A 221 5.29 14.03 -40.65
CA ARG A 221 4.34 14.98 -41.22
C ARG A 221 4.99 16.36 -41.18
#